data_AF-A0A2H5ZYY0-F1
#
_entry.id   AF-A0A2H5ZYY0-F1
#
_cell.length_a   1.000
_cell.length_b   1.000
_cell.length_c   1.000
_cell.angle_alpha   90.00
_cell.angle_beta   90.00
_cell.angle_gamma   90.00
#
_symmetry.space_group_name_H-M   'P 1'
#
loop_
_entity.id
_entity.type
_entity.pdbx_description
1 polymer ?
#
loop_
_entity_poly.entity_id
_entity_poly.type
_entity_poly.pdbx_seq_one_letter_code
_entity_poly.pdbx_strand_id
1 'polypeptide(L)'
;MLTHRVAQRVYEEVRGVRECYIWLCSQIGEPIDRPKVAAAQVILDRGARRSRVLRQVREVLDRELGDVRTLIQDLAAGKYSVV
;
A
#
# COMPACT_ATOMS: atom_id res chain seq x y z
N MET A 1 -9.13 -1.15 -4.44
CA MET A 1 -9.36 -1.13 -2.98
C MET A 1 -8.08 -1.31 -2.18
N LEU A 2 -7.42 -2.48 -2.17
CA LEU A 2 -6.18 -2.67 -1.39
C LEU A 2 -5.09 -1.65 -1.75
N THR A 3 -4.74 -1.53 -3.04
CA THR A 3 -3.73 -0.56 -3.51
C THR A 3 -4.07 0.89 -3.14
N HIS A 4 -5.36 1.25 -3.14
CA HIS A 4 -5.83 2.58 -2.76
C HIS A 4 -5.67 2.82 -1.26
N ARG A 5 -6.07 1.86 -0.41
CA ARG A 5 -5.87 1.94 1.04
C ARG A 5 -4.38 2.08 1.37
N VAL A 6 -3.51 1.26 0.75
CA VAL A 6 -2.06 1.36 0.97
C VAL A 6 -1.53 2.73 0.52
N ALA A 7 -1.91 3.19 -0.67
CA ALA A 7 -1.48 4.50 -1.17
C ALA A 7 -1.90 5.64 -0.25
N GLN A 8 -3.14 5.59 0.26
CA GLN A 8 -3.67 6.57 1.22
C GLN A 8 -2.88 6.52 2.54
N ARG A 9 -2.64 5.34 3.10
CA ARG A 9 -1.84 5.18 4.33
C ARG A 9 -0.41 5.70 4.17
N VAL A 10 0.22 5.42 3.03
CA VAL A 10 1.55 5.94 2.70
C VAL A 10 1.54 7.47 2.66
N TYR A 11 0.53 8.06 2.01
CA TYR A 11 0.39 9.50 1.90
C TYR A 11 0.15 10.19 3.26
N GLU A 12 -0.66 9.58 4.13
CA GLU A 12 -0.98 10.10 5.46
C GLU A 12 0.18 9.95 6.47
N GLU A 13 0.87 8.80 6.46
CA GLU A 13 1.88 8.47 7.48
C GLU A 13 3.30 8.91 7.11
N VAL A 14 3.63 8.97 5.82
CA VAL A 14 5.00 9.23 5.36
C VAL A 14 5.17 10.67 4.89
N ARG A 15 5.70 11.52 5.79
CA ARG A 15 6.02 12.91 5.44
C ARG A 15 7.06 13.01 4.33
N GLY A 16 6.85 13.92 3.39
CA GLY A 16 7.73 14.18 2.25
C GLY A 16 7.40 13.35 1.01
N VAL A 17 6.26 12.65 1.00
CA VAL A 17 5.67 12.06 -0.20
C VAL A 17 4.68 13.05 -0.81
N ARG A 18 4.94 13.47 -2.04
CA ARG A 18 4.05 14.32 -2.83
C ARG A 18 3.01 13.49 -3.58
N GLU A 19 3.45 12.38 -4.18
CA GLU A 19 2.58 11.46 -4.92
C GLU A 19 3.00 10.02 -4.62
N CYS A 20 2.03 9.10 -4.60
CA CYS A 20 2.25 7.68 -4.36
C CYS A 20 1.44 6.84 -5.35
N TYR A 21 2.10 5.87 -5.98
CA TYR A 21 1.50 4.91 -6.89
C TYR A 21 1.83 3.50 -6.39
N ILE A 22 0.80 2.68 -6.19
CA ILE A 22 0.95 1.31 -5.71
C ILE A 22 0.47 0.35 -6.79
N TRP A 23 1.34 -0.58 -7.19
CA TRP A 23 0.99 -1.71 -8.04
C TRP A 23 1.07 -3.00 -7.25
N LEU A 24 0.09 -3.87 -7.51
CA LEU A 24 0.00 -5.19 -6.90
C LEU A 24 -0.34 -6.20 -7.99
N CYS A 25 0.48 -7.24 -8.10
CA CYS A 25 0.32 -8.30 -9.08
C CYS A 25 0.28 -9.65 -8.34
N SER A 26 -0.88 -10.29 -8.38
CA SER A 26 -1.09 -11.63 -7.83
C SER A 26 -0.54 -12.70 -8.77
N GLN A 27 -0.30 -13.89 -8.23
CA GLN A 27 0.00 -15.08 -9.01
C GLN A 27 -1.03 -16.16 -8.70
N ILE A 28 -1.56 -16.79 -9.75
CA ILE A 28 -2.50 -17.91 -9.60
C ILE A 28 -1.80 -19.03 -8.81
N GLY A 29 -2.48 -19.54 -7.79
CA GLY A 29 -1.96 -20.58 -6.89
C GLY A 29 -1.21 -20.05 -5.67
N GLU A 30 -0.94 -18.74 -5.59
CA GLU A 30 -0.34 -18.12 -4.40
C GLU A 30 -1.41 -17.43 -3.54
N PRO A 31 -1.22 -17.41 -2.20
CA PRO A 31 -2.06 -16.62 -1.30
C PRO A 31 -2.07 -15.12 -1.67
N ILE A 32 -3.20 -14.45 -1.45
CA ILE A 32 -3.38 -13.03 -1.82
C ILE A 32 -2.49 -12.08 -0.99
N ASP A 33 -2.12 -12.48 0.22
CA ASP A 33 -1.16 -11.79 1.10
C ASP A 33 0.30 -11.97 0.64
N ARG A 34 0.53 -12.82 -0.37
CA ARG A 34 1.84 -13.06 -0.99
C ARG A 34 1.80 -12.74 -2.50
N PRO A 35 1.63 -11.46 -2.87
CA PRO A 35 1.65 -11.09 -4.27
C PRO A 35 3.03 -11.36 -4.88
N LYS A 36 3.04 -11.74 -6.15
CA LYS A 36 4.29 -11.91 -6.92
C LYS A 36 5.05 -10.59 -7.00
N VAL A 37 4.33 -9.48 -7.11
CA VAL A 37 4.90 -8.13 -7.09
C VAL A 37 4.02 -7.22 -6.25
N ALA A 38 4.62 -6.53 -5.28
CA ALA A 38 4.09 -5.34 -4.66
C ALA A 38 5.11 -4.21 -4.82
N ALA A 39 4.75 -3.19 -5.59
CA ALA A 39 5.65 -2.09 -5.92
C ALA A 39 5.03 -0.75 -5.52
N ALA A 40 5.85 0.10 -4.90
CA ALA A 40 5.50 1.47 -4.57
C ALA A 40 6.44 2.43 -5.31
N GLN A 41 5.88 3.30 -6.14
CA GLN A 41 6.58 4.47 -6.67
C GLN A 41 6.13 5.68 -5.90
N VAL A 42 7.09 6.45 -5.41
CA VAL A 42 6.84 7.69 -4.68
C VAL A 42 7.56 8.85 -5.34
N ILE A 43 6.85 9.95 -5.46
CA ILE A 43 7.42 11.24 -5.85
C ILE A 43 7.58 12.05 -4.58
N LEU A 44 8.79 12.53 -4.32
CA LEU A 44 9.15 13.18 -3.07
C LEU A 44 8.98 14.70 -3.14
N ASP A 45 8.68 15.31 -2.00
CA ASP A 45 8.77 16.75 -1.85
C ASP A 45 10.22 17.23 -1.95
N ARG A 46 10.39 18.51 -2.34
CA ARG A 46 11.72 19.13 -2.39
C ARG A 46 12.36 19.11 -1.00
N GLY A 47 13.56 18.57 -0.90
CA GLY A 47 14.32 18.47 0.35
C GLY A 47 14.03 17.22 1.20
N ALA A 48 13.11 16.35 0.79
CA ALA A 48 12.85 15.11 1.51
C ALA A 48 14.00 14.11 1.37
N ARG A 49 14.37 13.45 2.49
CA ARG A 49 15.45 12.46 2.51
C ARG A 49 14.96 11.12 1.94
N ARG A 50 15.30 10.84 0.68
CA ARG A 50 14.88 9.63 -0.07
C ARG A 50 15.01 8.34 0.73
N SER A 51 16.15 8.08 1.38
CA SER A 51 16.38 6.83 2.12
C SER A 51 15.50 6.67 3.35
N ARG A 52 15.06 7.78 3.97
CA ARG A 52 14.11 7.75 5.08
C ARG A 52 12.71 7.43 4.56
N VAL A 53 12.27 8.15 3.52
CA VAL A 53 10.94 7.97 2.93
C VAL A 53 10.76 6.55 2.41
N LEU A 54 11.71 6.02 1.63
CA LEU A 54 11.61 4.66 1.09
C LEU A 54 11.50 3.57 2.17
N ARG A 55 12.17 3.75 3.30
CA ARG A 55 12.07 2.81 4.43
C ARG A 55 10.68 2.83 5.05
N GLN A 56 10.16 4.03 5.33
CA GLN A 56 8.83 4.20 5.91
C GLN A 56 7.73 3.70 4.96
N VAL A 57 7.84 3.97 3.65
CA VAL A 57 6.92 3.45 2.64
C VAL A 57 6.92 1.92 2.65
N ARG A 58 8.10 1.29 2.75
CA ARG A 58 8.20 -0.18 2.82
C ARG A 58 7.56 -0.74 4.09
N GLU A 59 7.81 -0.11 5.23
CA GLU A 59 7.17 -0.50 6.51
C GLU A 59 5.63 -0.44 6.44
N VAL A 60 5.08 0.62 5.85
CA VAL A 60 3.62 0.75 5.64
C VAL A 60 3.12 -0.32 4.67
N LEU A 61 3.82 -0.54 3.55
CA LEU A 61 3.43 -1.55 2.55
C LEU A 61 3.39 -2.96 3.16
N ASP A 62 4.44 -3.36 3.89
CA ASP A 62 4.53 -4.69 4.50
C ASP A 62 3.43 -4.88 5.57
N ARG A 63 3.16 -3.85 6.38
CA ARG A 63 2.11 -3.88 7.39
C ARG A 63 0.71 -4.03 6.78
N GLU A 64 0.38 -3.23 5.77
CA GLU A 64 -0.95 -3.32 5.14
C GLU A 64 -1.14 -4.61 4.34
N LEU A 65 -0.08 -5.17 3.74
CA LEU A 65 -0.14 -6.49 3.11
C LEU A 65 -0.36 -7.61 4.13
N GLY A 66 0.26 -7.51 5.30
CA GLY A 66 0.02 -8.44 6.41
C GLY A 66 -1.42 -8.40 6.95
N ASP A 67 -2.09 -7.25 6.85
CA ASP A 67 -3.47 -7.03 7.30
C ASP A 67 -4.53 -7.28 6.20
N VAL A 68 -4.14 -7.84 5.05
CA VAL A 68 -5.06 -7.98 3.90
C VAL A 68 -6.31 -8.79 4.24
N ARG A 69 -6.22 -9.73 5.19
CA ARG A 69 -7.36 -10.55 5.64
C ARG A 69 -8.47 -9.70 6.25
N THR A 70 -8.11 -8.70 7.05
CA THR A 70 -9.08 -7.78 7.66
C THR A 70 -9.78 -6.96 6.58
N LEU A 71 -9.02 -6.49 5.58
CA LEU A 71 -9.61 -5.80 4.43
C LEU A 71 -10.61 -6.68 3.68
N ILE A 72 -10.29 -7.95 3.44
CA ILE A 72 -11.19 -8.90 2.77
C ILE A 72 -12.47 -9.08 3.58
N GLN A 73 -12.36 -9.24 4.90
CA GLN A 73 -13.52 -9.37 5.80
C GLN A 73 -14.40 -8.13 5.77
N ASP A 74 -13.81 -6.95 5.85
CA ASP A 74 -14.54 -5.68 5.81
C ASP A 74 -15.20 -5.44 4.44
N LEU A 75 -14.56 -5.84 3.34
CA LEU A 75 -15.12 -5.78 2.00
C LEU A 75 -16.33 -6.73 1.88
N ALA A 76 -16.20 -7.97 2.38
CA ALA A 76 -17.29 -8.93 2.42
C ALA A 76 -18.47 -8.45 3.31
N ALA A 77 -18.17 -7.68 4.35
CA ALA A 77 -19.16 -7.05 5.22
C ALA A 77 -19.77 -5.75 4.64
N GLY A 78 -19.38 -5.34 3.42
CA GLY A 78 -19.93 -4.16 2.76
C GLY A 78 -19.48 -2.82 3.37
N LYS A 79 -18.39 -2.80 4.15
CA LYS A 79 -17.89 -1.57 4.81
C LYS A 79 -17.16 -0.62 3.85
N TYR A 80 -16.84 -1.08 2.65
CA TYR A 80 -16.18 -0.28 1.63
C TYR A 80 -17.07 -0.17 0.39
N SER A 81 -17.20 1.04 -0.13
CA SER A 81 -17.89 1.30 -1.39
C SER A 81 -17.00 0.91 -2.56
N VAL A 82 -17.57 0.21 -3.55
CA VAL A 82 -16.89 -0.19 -4.79
C VAL A 82 -17.66 0.45 -5.94
N VAL A 83 -17.43 1.74 -6.16
CA VAL A 83 -17.98 2.54 -7.26
C VAL A 83 -16.94 3.55 -7.71
#